data_AF-A0A731YH23-F1
#
_entry.id   AF-A0A731YH23-F1
#
_cell.length_a   1.000
_cell.length_b   1.000
_cell.length_c   1.000
_cell.angle_alpha   90.00
_cell.angle_beta   90.00
_cell.angle_gamma   90.00
#
_symmetry.space_group_name_H-M   'P 1'
#
loop_
_entity.id
_entity.type
_entity.pdbx_description
1 polymer ?
#
loop_
_entity_poly.entity_id
_entity_poly.type
_entity_poly.pdbx_seq_one_letter_code
_entity_poly.pdbx_strand_id
1 'polypeptide(L)' 'KAVARANNPPYQSVFADFITGHPSCTVCFWETFHKMYPDSPYEYVTFCHTCRRFDLYETEAEMKADDPKWW' A
#
# COMPACT_ATOMS: atom_id res chain seq x y z
N LYS A 1 1.15 11.42 0.45
CA LYS A 1 1.28 12.90 0.50
C LYS A 1 2.44 13.43 -0.35
N ALA A 2 3.64 12.82 -0.31
CA ALA A 2 4.79 13.23 -1.14
C ALA A 2 4.51 13.14 -2.65
N VAL A 3 3.95 12.02 -3.13
CA VAL A 3 3.58 11.82 -4.55
C VAL A 3 2.62 12.89 -5.09
N ALA A 4 1.60 13.25 -4.30
CA ALA A 4 0.65 14.31 -4.65
C ALA A 4 1.33 15.69 -4.75
N ARG A 5 2.27 15.99 -3.83
CA ARG A 5 3.07 17.23 -3.87
C ARG A 5 4.00 17.29 -5.08
N ALA A 6 4.52 16.15 -5.53
CA ALA A 6 5.46 16.08 -6.65
C ALA A 6 4.79 16.18 -8.02
N ASN A 7 3.56 15.67 -8.17
CA ASN A 7 2.93 15.53 -9.50
C ASN A 7 1.76 16.50 -9.77
N ASN A 8 1.40 17.36 -8.80
CA ASN A 8 0.20 18.20 -8.82
C ASN A 8 -1.20 17.55 -8.72
N PRO A 9 -1.42 16.20 -8.63
CA PRO A 9 -2.76 15.67 -8.45
C PRO A 9 -3.24 15.86 -7.00
N PRO A 10 -4.56 15.95 -6.76
CA PRO A 10 -5.11 15.96 -5.42
C PRO A 10 -4.68 14.73 -4.64
N TYR A 11 -4.37 14.91 -3.34
CA TYR A 11 -4.02 13.79 -2.46
C TYR A 11 -5.09 12.68 -2.45
N GLN A 12 -6.37 13.04 -2.58
CA GLN A 12 -7.47 12.09 -2.67
C GLN A 12 -7.38 11.18 -3.89
N SER A 13 -6.94 11.69 -5.04
CA SER A 13 -6.75 10.89 -6.25
C SER A 13 -5.62 9.87 -6.05
N VAL A 14 -4.46 10.34 -5.56
CA VAL A 14 -3.31 9.48 -5.26
C VAL A 14 -3.64 8.42 -4.20
N PHE A 15 -4.49 8.77 -3.24
CA PHE A 15 -4.95 7.84 -2.22
C PHE A 15 -5.89 6.77 -2.79
N ALA A 16 -6.80 7.16 -3.69
CA ALA A 16 -7.65 6.22 -4.42
C ALA A 16 -6.80 5.29 -5.29
N ASP A 17 -5.82 5.83 -6.03
CA ASP A 17 -4.90 5.06 -6.87
C ASP A 17 -4.05 4.08 -6.05
N PHE A 18 -3.67 4.46 -4.82
CA PHE A 18 -2.96 3.56 -3.92
C PHE A 18 -3.86 2.44 -3.40
N ILE A 19 -5.12 2.73 -3.05
CA ILE A 19 -6.11 1.73 -2.66
C ILE A 19 -6.38 0.74 -3.81
N THR A 20 -6.43 1.23 -5.06
CA THR A 20 -6.65 0.37 -6.24
C THR A 20 -5.38 -0.36 -6.70
N GLY A 21 -4.26 -0.20 -5.99
CA GLY A 21 -3.02 -0.92 -6.27
C GLY A 21 -2.25 -0.40 -7.48
N HIS A 22 -2.39 0.89 -7.83
CA HIS A 22 -1.67 1.46 -8.97
C HIS A 22 -0.15 1.30 -8.81
N PRO A 23 0.56 0.67 -9.77
CA PRO A 23 1.96 0.24 -9.60
C PRO A 23 2.91 1.36 -9.16
N SER A 24 2.77 2.57 -9.71
CA SER A 24 3.63 3.69 -9.35
C SER A 24 3.42 4.18 -7.91
N CYS A 25 2.20 4.09 -7.37
CA CYS A 25 1.91 4.50 -6.00
C CYS A 25 2.44 3.46 -5.00
N THR A 26 2.29 2.18 -5.32
CA THR A 26 2.81 1.06 -4.52
C THR A 26 4.34 1.09 -4.44
N VAL A 27 5.03 1.32 -5.57
CA VAL A 27 6.49 1.47 -5.59
C VAL A 27 6.95 2.65 -4.73
N CYS A 28 6.34 3.83 -4.90
CA CYS A 28 6.71 5.00 -4.09
C CYS A 28 6.46 4.79 -2.59
N PHE A 29 5.42 4.03 -2.23
CA PHE A 29 5.16 3.66 -0.84
C PHE A 29 6.30 2.82 -0.27
N TRP A 30 6.67 1.72 -0.94
CA TRP A 30 7.73 0.82 -0.47
C TRP A 30 9.10 1.49 -0.42
N GLU A 31 9.47 2.25 -1.45
CA GLU A 31 10.72 3.03 -1.41
C GLU A 31 10.79 3.98 -0.21
N THR A 32 9.66 4.59 0.15
CA THR A 32 9.58 5.50 1.30
C THR A 32 9.57 4.73 2.61
N PHE A 33 8.88 3.60 2.66
CA PHE A 33 8.74 2.75 3.83
C PHE A 33 10.07 2.10 4.22
N HIS A 34 10.78 1.45 3.28
CA HIS A 34 12.08 0.84 3.53
C HIS A 34 13.18 1.85 3.83
N LYS A 35 13.08 3.09 3.31
CA LYS A 35 13.98 4.18 3.71
C LYS A 35 13.82 4.57 5.18
N MET A 36 12.61 4.52 5.72
CA MET A 36 12.34 4.82 7.14
C MET A 36 12.52 3.62 8.06
N TYR A 37 12.22 2.42 7.56
CA TYR A 37 12.26 1.16 8.30
C TYR A 37 13.08 0.12 7.51
N PRO A 38 14.41 0.26 7.46
CA PRO A 38 15.26 -0.60 6.63
C PRO A 38 15.29 -2.07 7.09
N ASP A 39 15.06 -2.31 8.39
CA ASP A 39 15.04 -3.66 8.96
C ASP A 39 13.62 -4.29 8.97
N SER A 40 12.63 -3.62 8.37
CA SER A 40 11.27 -4.12 8.33
C SER A 40 11.16 -5.35 7.41
N PRO A 41 10.54 -6.45 7.87
CA PRO A 41 10.37 -7.66 7.05
C PRO A 41 9.19 -7.58 6.07
N TYR A 42 8.37 -6.52 6.15
CA TYR A 42 7.17 -6.35 5.32
C TYR A 42 7.48 -5.98 3.88
N GLU A 43 6.87 -6.72 2.95
CA GLU A 43 7.02 -6.54 1.49
C GLU A 43 5.67 -6.44 0.76
N TYR A 44 4.56 -6.74 1.46
CA TYR A 44 3.21 -6.76 0.90
C TYR A 44 2.26 -5.90 1.72
N VAL A 45 1.30 -5.28 1.02
CA VAL A 45 0.31 -4.36 1.63
C VAL A 45 -1.05 -4.58 0.99
N THR A 46 -2.08 -4.63 1.81
CA THR A 46 -3.48 -4.62 1.37
C THR A 46 -4.20 -3.47 2.05
N PHE A 47 -5.32 -3.04 1.46
CA PHE A 47 -6.20 -2.08 2.09
C PHE A 47 -7.51 -2.75 2.50
N CYS A 48 -7.76 -2.84 3.80
CA CYS A 48 -9.04 -3.29 4.31
C CYS A 48 -10.07 -2.18 4.12
N HIS A 49 -11.01 -2.36 3.18
CA HIS A 49 -12.07 -1.39 2.91
C HIS A 49 -13.05 -1.19 4.08
N THR A 50 -13.27 -2.25 4.87
CA THR A 50 -14.17 -2.22 6.03
C THR A 50 -13.53 -1.45 7.19
N CYS A 51 -12.28 -1.76 7.52
CA CYS A 51 -11.54 -1.12 8.62
C CYS A 51 -10.90 0.23 8.23
N ARG A 52 -10.82 0.52 6.92
CA ARG A 52 -10.11 1.66 6.32
C ARG A 52 -8.65 1.77 6.78
N ARG A 53 -7.96 0.63 6.83
CA ARG A 53 -6.56 0.51 7.27
C ARG A 53 -5.73 -0.26 6.24
N PHE A 54 -4.43 -0.03 6.29
CA PHE A 54 -3.47 -0.81 5.54
C PHE A 54 -2.92 -1.91 6.45
N ASP A 55 -2.97 -3.13 5.94
CA ASP A 55 -2.39 -4.31 6.58
C ASP A 55 -1.11 -4.67 5.83
N LEU A 56 -0.05 -4.96 6.58
CA LEU A 56 1.28 -5.26 6.05
C LEU A 56 1.58 -6.74 6.28
N TYR A 57 2.20 -7.38 5.29
CA TYR A 57 2.56 -8.80 5.34
C TYR A 57 4.01 -9.00 4.90
N GLU A 58 4.67 -9.97 5.51
CA GLU A 58 6.04 -10.36 5.15
C GLU A 58 6.03 -11.18 3.86
N THR A 59 5.01 -12.02 3.68
CA THR A 59 4.89 -12.90 2.52
C THR A 59 3.60 -12.70 1.73
N GLU A 60 3.66 -12.96 0.42
CA GLU A 60 2.48 -12.96 -0.44
C GLU A 60 1.45 -14.02 -0.01
N ALA A 61 1.92 -15.12 0.59
CA ALA A 61 1.07 -16.22 1.04
C ALA A 61 0.19 -15.81 2.23
N GLU A 62 0.77 -15.11 3.21
CA GLU A 62 0.01 -14.54 4.34
C GLU A 62 -1.02 -13.52 3.85
N MET A 63 -0.61 -12.63 2.94
CA MET A 63 -1.50 -11.66 2.32
C MET A 63 -2.70 -12.34 1.65
N LYS A 64 -2.46 -13.39 0.86
CA LYS A 64 -3.51 -14.15 0.16
C LYS A 64 -4.37 -15.02 1.09
N ALA A 65 -3.85 -15.41 2.26
CA ALA A 65 -4.59 -16.18 3.25
C ALA A 65 -5.54 -15.28 4.07
N ASP A 66 -5.17 -14.02 4.26
CA ASP A 66 -5.96 -13.03 4.99
C ASP A 66 -7.08 -12.40 4.14
N ASP A 67 -6.92 -12.39 2.81
CA ASP A 67 -8.00 -11.96 1.89
C ASP A 67 -9.19 -12.93 2.01
N PRO A 68 -10.36 -12.48 2.54
CA PRO A 68 -11.53 -13.32 2.57
C PRO A 68 -11.94 -13.57 1.11
N LYS A 69 -11.67 -14.77 0.60
CA LYS A 69 -12.23 -15.25 -0.67
C LYS A 69 -13.75 -15.18 -0.58
N TRP A 70 -14.32 -14.08 -1.04
CA TRP A 70 -15.72 -13.98 -1.42
C TRP A 70 -15.87 -14.79 -2.71
N TRP A 71 -16.11 -16.09 -2.56
CA TRP A 71 -16.68 -16.91 -3.62
C TRP A 71 -18.13 -16.48 -3.89
#